data_AF-A0A7S7URB7-F1
#
_entry.id   AF-A0A7S7URB7-F1
#
_cell.length_a   1.000
_cell.length_b   1.000
_cell.length_c   1.000
_cell.angle_alpha   90.00
_cell.angle_beta   90.00
_cell.angle_gamma   90.00
#
_symmetry.space_group_name_H-M   'P 1'
#
loop_
_entity.id
_entity.type
_entity.pdbx_description
1 polymer ?
#
loop_
_entity_poly.entity_id
_entity_poly.type
_entity_poly.pdbx_seq_one_letter_code
_entity_poly.pdbx_strand_id
1 'polypeptide(L)'
;MFARKRPPVQLVESVTEDASPTIAGDVPSLKAVSTRYAELTALQTSLRQSAAHLQSEIAEANPECRARIEVDLAEIDRKQHEVTAQLRRESAEASAAVCRLVAPHYRELVARLAAALIEVHRANSAYTDFAEKLDRRSVKWARLKPAFPHFLGSPKDKNSHLAVFLKQLVADGFLERRDLPKEFGGKA
;
A
#
# COMPACT_ATOMS: atom_id res chain seq x y z
N MET A 1 31.77 21.21 -36.13
CA MET A 1 30.79 21.69 -35.11
C MET A 1 29.40 21.70 -35.75
N PHE A 2 28.54 20.73 -35.46
CA PHE A 2 27.15 20.72 -35.97
C PHE A 2 26.20 20.78 -34.78
N ALA A 3 25.61 21.96 -34.55
CA ALA A 3 24.57 22.17 -33.57
C ALA A 3 23.26 21.54 -34.09
N ARG A 4 22.91 20.35 -33.58
CA ARG A 4 21.61 19.73 -33.87
C ARG A 4 20.55 20.36 -32.98
N LYS A 5 19.73 21.26 -33.54
CA LYS A 5 18.44 21.67 -32.97
C LYS A 5 17.59 20.41 -32.74
N ARG A 6 17.31 20.06 -31.49
CA ARG A 6 16.29 19.05 -31.16
C ARG A 6 14.92 19.66 -31.44
N PRO A 7 13.98 18.94 -32.08
CA PRO A 7 12.60 19.40 -32.18
C PRO A 7 11.99 19.41 -30.76
N PRO A 8 11.03 20.32 -30.49
CA PRO A 8 10.32 20.36 -29.23
C PRO A 8 9.49 19.08 -29.10
N VAL A 9 9.78 18.30 -28.06
CA VAL A 9 8.89 17.23 -27.61
C VAL A 9 7.66 17.92 -27.06
N GLN A 10 6.51 17.78 -27.73
CA GLN A 10 5.23 18.16 -27.15
C GLN A 10 4.96 17.19 -26.00
N LEU A 11 5.38 17.60 -24.80
CA LEU A 11 4.91 17.00 -23.55
C LEU A 11 3.40 17.16 -23.53
N VAL A 12 2.71 16.02 -23.45
CA VAL A 12 1.27 15.94 -23.27
C VAL A 12 0.88 16.87 -22.11
N GLU A 13 0.14 17.93 -22.46
CA GLU A 13 -0.32 18.94 -21.51
C GLU A 13 -1.33 18.33 -20.53
N SER A 14 -1.19 18.75 -19.27
CA SER A 14 -2.18 18.69 -18.19
C SER A 14 -2.66 17.31 -17.73
N VAL A 15 -1.85 16.68 -16.88
CA VAL A 15 -2.44 15.97 -15.73
C VAL A 15 -2.89 17.06 -14.77
N THR A 16 -4.18 17.36 -14.76
CA THR A 16 -4.80 18.33 -13.86
C THR A 16 -4.54 17.91 -12.41
N GLU A 17 -3.66 18.65 -11.73
CA GLU A 17 -3.56 18.75 -10.28
C GLU A 17 -4.86 19.37 -9.74
N ASP A 18 -5.95 18.60 -9.57
CA ASP A 18 -7.07 19.12 -8.75
C ASP A 18 -8.06 18.10 -8.19
N ALA A 19 -7.67 16.83 -8.10
CA ALA A 19 -8.50 15.83 -7.45
C ALA A 19 -7.69 15.08 -6.40
N SER A 20 -7.25 15.78 -5.35
CA SER A 20 -7.22 15.09 -4.05
C SER A 20 -8.68 14.82 -3.72
N PRO A 21 -9.18 13.57 -3.79
CA PRO A 21 -10.54 13.30 -3.39
C PRO A 21 -10.65 13.72 -1.94
N THR A 22 -11.42 14.78 -1.68
CA THR A 22 -11.80 15.10 -0.33
C THR A 22 -12.57 13.86 0.14
N ILE A 23 -11.97 13.08 1.05
CA ILE A 23 -12.64 11.98 1.75
C ILE A 23 -13.62 12.66 2.73
N ALA A 24 -14.59 13.41 2.19
CA ALA A 24 -15.62 14.16 2.90
C ALA A 24 -16.83 13.26 3.17
N GLY A 25 -16.59 11.97 3.40
CA GLY A 25 -17.57 11.12 4.05
C GLY A 25 -17.48 11.41 5.54
N ASP A 26 -18.44 12.16 6.08
CA ASP A 26 -18.70 12.10 7.52
C ASP A 26 -19.08 10.64 7.79
N VAL A 27 -18.17 9.87 8.40
CA VAL A 27 -18.39 8.46 8.73
C VAL A 27 -18.75 8.44 10.21
N PRO A 28 -20.04 8.35 10.58
CA PRO A 28 -20.48 8.24 11.97
C PRO A 28 -19.76 7.12 12.73
N SER A 29 -19.39 6.02 12.05
CA SER A 29 -18.65 4.92 12.67
C SER A 29 -17.23 5.30 13.06
N LEU A 30 -16.56 6.22 12.36
CA LEU A 30 -15.21 6.67 12.73
C LEU A 30 -15.25 7.59 13.94
N LYS A 31 -16.26 8.45 14.06
CA LYS A 31 -16.45 9.28 15.26
C LYS A 31 -16.72 8.42 16.50
N ALA A 32 -17.63 7.45 16.41
CA ALA A 32 -17.92 6.54 17.52
C ALA A 32 -16.71 5.69 17.93
N VAL A 33 -15.97 5.14 16.96
CA VAL A 33 -14.74 4.37 17.22
C VAL A 33 -13.65 5.29 17.79
N SER A 34 -13.55 6.54 17.32
CA SER A 34 -12.61 7.52 17.88
C SER A 34 -12.92 7.88 19.34
N THR A 35 -14.19 8.00 19.72
CA THR A 35 -14.58 8.27 21.11
C THR A 35 -14.23 7.09 22.01
N ARG A 36 -14.63 5.88 21.64
CA ARG A 36 -14.32 4.67 22.42
C ARG A 36 -12.83 4.38 22.52
N TYR A 37 -12.07 4.63 21.45
CA TYR A 37 -10.62 4.52 21.46
C TYR A 37 -9.97 5.52 22.42
N ALA A 38 -10.47 6.77 22.45
CA ALA A 38 -9.99 7.80 23.38
C ALA A 38 -10.27 7.41 24.84
N GLU A 39 -11.46 6.89 25.15
CA GLU A 39 -11.82 6.38 26.47
C GLU A 39 -10.90 5.24 26.92
N LEU A 40 -10.66 4.25 26.05
CA LEU A 40 -9.78 3.12 26.35
C LEU A 40 -8.32 3.55 26.56
N THR A 41 -7.86 4.54 25.79
CA THR A 41 -6.50 5.10 25.94
C THR A 41 -6.36 5.87 27.26
N ALA A 42 -7.39 6.64 27.64
CA ALA A 42 -7.44 7.31 28.93
C ALA A 42 -7.44 6.30 30.09
N LEU A 43 -8.25 5.23 29.98
CA LEU A 43 -8.28 4.16 30.96
C LEU A 43 -6.94 3.43 31.08
N GLN A 44 -6.28 3.10 29.97
CA GLN A 44 -4.96 2.49 29.98
C GLN A 44 -3.92 3.38 30.66
N THR A 45 -4.00 4.69 30.41
CA THR A 45 -3.10 5.68 31.03
C THR A 45 -3.31 5.75 32.53
N SER A 46 -4.57 5.80 32.98
CA SER A 46 -4.91 5.77 34.40
C SER A 46 -4.44 4.49 35.09
N LEU A 47 -4.65 3.30 34.49
CA LEU A 47 -4.18 2.03 35.03
C LEU A 47 -2.65 1.97 35.15
N ARG A 48 -1.92 2.53 34.19
CA ARG A 48 -0.44 2.60 34.27
C ARG A 48 0.03 3.52 35.38
N GLN A 49 -0.64 4.66 35.59
CA GLN A 49 -0.34 5.59 36.68
C GLN A 49 -0.60 4.93 38.04
N SER A 50 -1.72 4.22 38.19
CA SER A 50 -2.02 3.48 39.43
C SER A 50 -1.01 2.37 39.69
N ALA A 51 -0.59 1.60 38.65
CA ALA A 51 0.45 0.59 38.80
C ALA A 51 1.79 1.20 39.26
N ALA A 52 2.22 2.30 38.64
CA ALA A 52 3.46 2.99 39.00
C ALA A 52 3.42 3.52 40.44
N HIS A 53 2.28 4.05 40.88
CA HIS A 53 2.09 4.48 42.26
C HIS A 53 2.24 3.32 43.24
N LEU A 54 1.51 2.21 43.02
CA LEU A 54 1.57 1.04 43.90
C LEU A 54 2.97 0.40 43.94
N GLN A 55 3.68 0.39 42.81
CA GLN A 55 5.07 -0.07 42.76
C GLN A 55 6.01 0.78 43.63
N SER A 56 5.77 2.09 43.73
CA SER A 56 6.54 2.94 44.63
C SER A 56 6.22 2.69 46.10
N GLU A 57 4.96 2.38 46.44
CA GLU A 57 4.55 2.05 47.82
C GLU A 57 5.15 0.73 48.32
N ILE A 58 5.33 -0.27 47.43
CA ILE A 58 5.96 -1.55 47.80
C ILE A 58 7.36 -1.38 48.38
N ALA A 59 8.12 -0.37 47.92
CA ALA A 59 9.48 -0.12 48.38
C ALA A 59 9.53 0.29 49.87
N GLU A 60 8.45 0.87 50.39
CA GLU A 60 8.35 1.41 51.76
C GLU A 60 7.43 0.57 52.66
N ALA A 61 6.73 -0.42 52.11
CA ALA A 61 5.69 -1.18 52.80
C ALA A 61 6.24 -2.30 53.71
N ASN A 62 5.53 -2.55 54.82
CA ASN A 62 5.73 -3.74 55.64
C ASN A 62 5.25 -5.03 54.90
N PRO A 63 5.62 -6.23 55.36
CA PRO A 63 5.31 -7.47 54.64
C PRO A 63 3.83 -7.73 54.38
N GLU A 64 2.94 -7.39 55.33
CA GLU A 64 1.49 -7.60 55.19
C GLU A 64 0.86 -6.60 54.20
N CYS A 65 1.30 -5.34 54.24
CA CYS A 65 0.88 -4.32 53.29
C CYS A 65 1.39 -4.64 51.87
N ARG A 66 2.64 -5.09 51.77
CA ARG A 66 3.24 -5.52 50.49
C ARG A 66 2.46 -6.65 49.83
N ALA A 67 2.06 -7.68 50.58
CA ALA A 67 1.27 -8.79 50.03
C ALA A 67 -0.08 -8.32 49.45
N ARG A 68 -0.71 -7.31 50.08
CA ARG A 68 -1.94 -6.69 49.55
C ARG A 68 -1.67 -5.90 48.27
N ILE A 69 -0.61 -5.08 48.24
CA ILE A 69 -0.26 -4.30 47.06
C ILE A 69 0.11 -5.20 45.87
N GLU A 70 0.78 -6.34 46.10
CA GLU A 70 1.08 -7.32 45.05
C GLU A 70 -0.19 -7.93 44.43
N VAL A 71 -1.24 -8.17 45.22
CA VAL A 71 -2.55 -8.60 44.72
C VAL A 71 -3.20 -7.50 43.86
N ASP A 72 -3.16 -6.24 44.32
CA ASP A 72 -3.73 -5.11 43.59
C ASP A 72 -2.98 -4.86 42.26
N LEU A 73 -1.65 -5.00 42.24
CA LEU A 73 -0.85 -4.93 41.02
C LEU A 73 -1.23 -6.04 40.03
N ALA A 74 -1.40 -7.28 40.50
CA ALA A 74 -1.83 -8.39 39.65
C ALA A 74 -3.25 -8.17 39.08
N GLU A 75 -4.13 -7.47 39.80
CA GLU A 75 -5.42 -7.05 39.26
C GLU A 75 -5.28 -5.95 38.19
N ILE A 76 -4.45 -4.94 38.43
CA ILE A 76 -4.19 -3.88 37.46
C ILE A 76 -3.58 -4.45 36.19
N ASP A 77 -2.63 -5.37 36.28
CA ASP A 77 -2.00 -6.03 35.12
C ASP A 77 -3.03 -6.78 34.28
N ARG A 78 -3.95 -7.52 34.92
CA ARG A 78 -5.08 -8.18 34.22
C ARG A 78 -5.94 -7.15 33.48
N LYS A 79 -6.33 -6.06 34.15
CA LYS A 79 -7.12 -4.97 33.52
C LYS A 79 -6.36 -4.32 32.36
N GLN A 80 -5.05 -4.09 32.49
CA GLN A 80 -4.23 -3.55 31.41
C GLN A 80 -4.21 -4.47 30.18
N HIS A 81 -4.12 -5.79 30.38
CA HIS A 81 -4.20 -6.76 29.29
C HIS A 81 -5.56 -6.72 28.59
N GLU A 82 -6.65 -6.66 29.33
CA GLU A 82 -8.01 -6.56 28.79
C GLU A 82 -8.20 -5.28 27.95
N VAL A 83 -7.83 -4.12 28.51
CA VAL A 83 -7.92 -2.83 27.80
C VAL A 83 -7.06 -2.82 26.54
N THR A 84 -5.86 -3.41 26.60
CA THR A 84 -4.98 -3.52 25.43
C THR A 84 -5.60 -4.40 24.34
N ALA A 85 -6.23 -5.51 24.71
CA ALA A 85 -6.95 -6.36 23.76
C ALA A 85 -8.14 -5.62 23.12
N GLN A 86 -8.87 -4.82 23.90
CA GLN A 86 -9.98 -4.00 23.40
C GLN A 86 -9.49 -2.93 22.42
N LEU A 87 -8.43 -2.19 22.76
CA LEU A 87 -7.82 -1.18 21.87
C LEU A 87 -7.42 -1.78 20.51
N ARG A 88 -6.85 -2.99 20.52
CA ARG A 88 -6.48 -3.69 19.27
C ARG A 88 -7.71 -4.02 18.42
N ARG A 89 -8.80 -4.48 19.03
CA ARG A 89 -10.05 -4.78 18.32
C ARG A 89 -10.67 -3.53 17.73
N GLU A 90 -10.84 -2.48 18.53
CA GLU A 90 -11.39 -1.19 18.07
C GLU A 90 -10.55 -0.59 16.94
N SER A 91 -9.22 -0.62 17.05
CA SER A 91 -8.32 -0.14 15.99
C SER A 91 -8.45 -0.96 14.70
N ALA A 92 -8.58 -2.28 14.81
CA ALA A 92 -8.80 -3.14 13.64
C ALA A 92 -10.16 -2.86 12.97
N GLU A 93 -11.21 -2.65 13.76
CA GLU A 93 -12.54 -2.29 13.24
C GLU A 93 -12.55 -0.93 12.57
N ALA A 94 -11.89 0.08 13.16
CA ALA A 94 -11.69 1.39 12.57
C ALA A 94 -10.98 1.28 11.21
N SER A 95 -9.86 0.55 11.19
CA SER A 95 -9.05 0.35 10.00
C SER A 95 -9.84 -0.35 8.89
N ALA A 96 -10.62 -1.38 9.24
CA ALA A 96 -11.48 -2.06 8.29
C ALA A 96 -12.58 -1.13 7.73
N ALA A 97 -13.14 -0.24 8.55
CA ALA A 97 -14.12 0.75 8.09
C ALA A 97 -13.49 1.77 7.11
N VAL A 98 -12.29 2.28 7.42
CA VAL A 98 -11.54 3.16 6.50
C VAL A 98 -11.23 2.44 5.20
N CYS A 99 -10.71 1.21 5.27
CA CYS A 99 -10.42 0.41 4.08
C CYS A 99 -11.65 0.24 3.19
N ARG A 100 -12.82 -0.07 3.76
CA ARG A 100 -14.08 -0.16 3.00
C ARG A 100 -14.46 1.15 2.33
N LEU A 101 -14.26 2.28 3.01
CA LEU A 101 -14.55 3.61 2.47
C LEU A 101 -13.64 3.96 1.29
N VAL A 102 -12.34 3.68 1.40
CA VAL A 102 -11.34 4.04 0.37
C VAL A 102 -11.21 3.00 -0.74
N ALA A 103 -11.73 1.79 -0.55
CA ALA A 103 -11.59 0.68 -1.49
C ALA A 103 -12.04 1.00 -2.93
N PRO A 104 -13.18 1.70 -3.19
CA PRO A 104 -13.59 2.03 -4.55
C PRO A 104 -12.57 2.93 -5.26
N HIS A 105 -12.10 3.98 -4.58
CA HIS A 105 -11.12 4.91 -5.16
C HIS A 105 -9.75 4.25 -5.33
N TYR A 106 -9.31 3.45 -4.35
CA TYR A 106 -8.09 2.65 -4.49
C TYR A 106 -8.16 1.73 -5.71
N ARG A 107 -9.29 1.03 -5.92
CA ARG A 107 -9.51 0.18 -7.09
C ARG A 107 -9.42 0.96 -8.39
N GLU A 108 -10.00 2.16 -8.45
CA GLU A 108 -9.90 3.04 -9.62
C GLU A 108 -8.44 3.43 -9.93
N LEU A 109 -7.68 3.82 -8.91
CA LEU A 109 -6.27 4.16 -9.05
C LEU A 109 -5.44 2.98 -9.55
N VAL A 110 -5.66 1.79 -8.98
CA VAL A 110 -4.96 0.56 -9.40
C VAL A 110 -5.33 0.18 -10.84
N ALA A 111 -6.60 0.29 -11.23
CA ALA A 111 -7.05 0.02 -12.60
C ALA A 111 -6.38 0.97 -13.61
N ARG A 112 -6.31 2.28 -13.29
CA ARG A 112 -5.60 3.27 -14.10
C ARG A 112 -4.10 2.96 -14.22
N LEU A 113 -3.46 2.60 -13.11
CA LEU A 113 -2.06 2.19 -13.11
C LEU A 113 -1.83 0.96 -14.00
N ALA A 114 -2.70 -0.05 -13.89
CA ALA A 114 -2.64 -1.26 -14.72
C ALA A 114 -2.77 -0.92 -16.21
N ALA A 115 -3.72 -0.06 -16.58
CA ALA A 115 -3.92 0.38 -17.95
C ALA A 115 -2.66 1.10 -18.50
N ALA A 116 -2.06 2.00 -17.72
CA ALA A 116 -0.83 2.68 -18.11
C ALA A 116 0.35 1.71 -18.32
N LEU A 117 0.50 0.72 -17.43
CA LEU A 117 1.54 -0.30 -17.55
C LEU A 117 1.34 -1.20 -18.77
N ILE A 118 0.10 -1.51 -19.14
CA ILE A 118 -0.22 -2.25 -20.37
C ILE A 118 0.19 -1.44 -21.60
N GLU A 119 -0.08 -0.14 -21.63
CA GLU A 119 0.36 0.73 -22.74
C GLU A 119 1.89 0.82 -22.83
N VAL A 120 2.57 0.96 -21.70
CA VAL A 120 4.04 0.94 -21.63
C VAL A 120 4.59 -0.39 -22.15
N HIS A 121 3.96 -1.51 -21.81
CA HIS A 121 4.33 -2.83 -22.33
C HIS A 121 4.14 -2.96 -23.83
N ARG A 122 3.03 -2.44 -24.38
CA ARG A 122 2.78 -2.39 -25.83
C ARG A 122 3.87 -1.59 -26.55
N ALA A 123 4.25 -0.44 -26.01
CA ALA A 123 5.34 0.38 -26.54
C ALA A 123 6.69 -0.37 -26.49
N ASN A 124 6.99 -1.05 -25.38
CA ASN A 124 8.21 -1.86 -25.23
C ASN A 124 8.26 -3.04 -26.23
N SER A 125 7.12 -3.70 -26.43
CA SER A 125 6.98 -4.79 -27.40
C SER A 125 7.23 -4.30 -28.82
N ALA A 126 6.61 -3.20 -29.22
CA ALA A 126 6.81 -2.60 -30.54
C ALA A 126 8.27 -2.15 -30.76
N TYR A 127 8.91 -1.60 -29.72
CA TYR A 127 10.31 -1.21 -29.76
C TYR A 127 11.25 -2.41 -29.93
N THR A 128 10.99 -3.51 -29.23
CA THR A 128 11.74 -4.76 -29.36
C THR A 128 11.54 -5.39 -30.74
N ASP A 129 10.31 -5.40 -31.26
CA ASP A 129 10.03 -5.87 -32.62
C ASP A 129 10.76 -5.05 -33.69
N PHE A 130 10.87 -3.74 -33.49
CA PHE A 130 11.64 -2.85 -34.36
C PHE A 130 13.13 -3.18 -34.33
N ALA A 131 13.71 -3.35 -33.13
CA ALA A 131 15.09 -3.78 -32.94
C ALA A 131 15.37 -5.11 -33.65
N GLU A 132 14.51 -6.12 -33.43
CA GLU A 132 14.62 -7.43 -34.07
C GLU A 132 14.51 -7.37 -35.61
N LYS A 133 13.74 -6.43 -36.16
CA LYS A 133 13.67 -6.22 -37.62
C LYS A 133 14.97 -5.62 -38.17
N LEU A 134 15.62 -4.71 -37.45
CA LEU A 134 16.92 -4.16 -37.83
C LEU A 134 18.01 -5.23 -37.78
N ASP A 135 18.02 -6.02 -36.71
CA ASP A 135 18.98 -7.12 -36.53
C ASP A 135 18.83 -8.18 -37.63
N ARG A 136 17.59 -8.57 -38.00
CA ARG A 136 17.33 -9.49 -39.12
C ARG A 136 17.81 -8.98 -40.48
N ARG A 137 17.92 -7.66 -40.64
CA ARG A 137 18.44 -7.02 -41.86
C ARG A 137 19.94 -6.71 -41.75
N SER A 138 20.62 -7.20 -40.71
CA SER A 138 22.02 -6.94 -40.41
C SER A 138 22.37 -5.45 -40.32
N VAL A 139 21.39 -4.60 -39.98
CA VAL A 139 21.59 -3.15 -39.88
C VAL A 139 22.29 -2.85 -38.56
N LYS A 140 23.47 -2.21 -38.61
CA LYS A 140 24.17 -1.76 -37.40
C LYS A 140 23.50 -0.50 -36.85
N TRP A 141 22.64 -0.66 -35.85
CA TRP A 141 21.81 0.41 -35.30
C TRP A 141 22.28 0.94 -33.93
N ALA A 142 23.45 0.50 -33.44
CA ALA A 142 24.05 1.00 -32.20
C ALA A 142 24.22 2.53 -32.15
N ARG A 143 24.36 3.18 -33.31
CA ARG A 143 24.43 4.65 -33.43
C ARG A 143 23.13 5.36 -33.02
N LEU A 144 21.99 4.65 -32.99
CA LEU A 144 20.72 5.17 -32.49
C LEU A 144 20.67 5.26 -30.95
N LYS A 145 21.68 4.71 -30.25
CA LYS A 145 21.76 4.66 -28.79
C LYS A 145 20.51 4.02 -28.19
N PRO A 146 20.26 2.73 -28.46
CA PRO A 146 19.07 2.06 -27.97
C PRO A 146 18.94 2.16 -26.45
N ALA A 147 17.73 2.49 -26.00
CA ALA A 147 17.37 2.52 -24.58
C ALA A 147 16.35 1.42 -24.31
N PHE A 148 16.80 0.30 -23.75
CA PHE A 148 15.92 -0.81 -23.38
C PHE A 148 15.42 -0.62 -21.94
N PRO A 149 14.10 -0.56 -21.71
CA PRO A 149 13.54 -0.43 -20.36
C PRO A 149 13.61 -1.76 -19.62
N HIS A 150 14.82 -2.17 -19.20
CA HIS A 150 15.07 -3.48 -18.56
C HIS A 150 14.21 -3.74 -17.32
N PHE A 151 13.75 -2.70 -16.63
CA PHE A 151 12.86 -2.81 -15.48
C PHE A 151 11.49 -3.43 -15.81
N LEU A 152 11.06 -3.39 -17.08
CA LEU A 152 9.84 -4.05 -17.54
C LEU A 152 10.05 -5.55 -17.82
N GLY A 153 11.31 -6.02 -17.84
CA GLY A 153 11.67 -7.35 -18.30
C GLY A 153 11.57 -7.52 -19.82
N SER A 154 11.66 -8.77 -20.28
CA SER A 154 11.48 -9.10 -21.69
C SER A 154 9.98 -9.11 -22.03
N PRO A 155 9.54 -8.46 -23.13
CA PRO A 155 8.13 -8.48 -23.53
C PRO A 155 7.57 -9.88 -23.79
N LYS A 156 8.44 -10.84 -24.14
CA LYS A 156 8.06 -12.23 -24.43
C LYS A 156 8.12 -13.13 -23.20
N ASP A 157 8.61 -12.62 -22.07
CA ASP A 157 8.73 -13.39 -20.83
C ASP A 157 7.42 -13.35 -20.03
N LYS A 158 6.77 -14.52 -19.96
CA LYS A 158 5.52 -14.75 -19.23
C LYS A 158 5.68 -14.63 -17.72
N ASN A 159 6.91 -14.69 -17.22
CA ASN A 159 7.26 -14.64 -15.81
C ASN A 159 8.04 -13.37 -15.44
N SER A 160 8.06 -12.37 -16.34
CA SER A 160 8.61 -11.05 -16.02
C SER A 160 7.89 -10.44 -14.82
N HIS A 161 8.56 -9.56 -14.08
CA HIS A 161 7.96 -8.87 -12.93
C HIS A 161 6.65 -8.16 -13.30
N LEU A 162 6.59 -7.55 -14.49
CA LEU A 162 5.38 -6.94 -15.00
C LEU A 162 4.27 -7.97 -15.25
N ALA A 163 4.58 -9.11 -15.88
CA ALA A 163 3.61 -10.16 -16.13
C ALA A 163 3.05 -10.74 -14.82
N VAL A 164 3.91 -10.98 -13.82
CA VAL A 164 3.50 -11.46 -12.49
C VAL A 164 2.60 -10.43 -11.80
N PHE A 165 2.98 -9.16 -11.83
CA PHE A 165 2.20 -8.08 -11.24
C PHE A 165 0.80 -7.96 -11.89
N LEU A 166 0.71 -7.91 -13.22
CA LEU A 166 -0.58 -7.81 -13.90
C LEU A 166 -1.45 -9.06 -13.69
N LYS A 167 -0.86 -10.26 -13.62
CA LYS A 167 -1.59 -11.48 -13.25
C LYS A 167 -2.15 -11.42 -11.83
N GLN A 168 -1.39 -10.86 -10.89
CA GLN A 168 -1.86 -10.65 -9.52
C GLN A 168 -3.05 -9.69 -9.50
N LEU A 169 -2.99 -8.58 -10.25
CA LEU A 169 -4.12 -7.65 -10.37
C LEU A 169 -5.37 -8.29 -10.97
N VAL A 170 -5.22 -9.26 -11.89
CA VAL A 170 -6.35 -10.06 -12.39
C VAL A 170 -6.89 -10.98 -11.31
N ALA A 171 -6.02 -11.66 -10.56
CA ALA A 171 -6.42 -12.54 -9.47
C ALA A 171 -7.18 -11.79 -8.35
N ASP A 172 -6.76 -10.57 -8.07
CA ASP A 172 -7.36 -9.68 -7.07
C ASP A 172 -8.61 -8.93 -7.59
N GLY A 173 -8.98 -9.12 -8.86
CA GLY A 173 -10.16 -8.51 -9.48
C GLY A 173 -10.03 -7.01 -9.77
N PHE A 174 -8.81 -6.48 -9.85
CA PHE A 174 -8.55 -5.10 -10.29
C PHE A 174 -8.51 -4.95 -11.82
N LEU A 175 -8.25 -6.03 -12.54
CA LEU A 175 -8.13 -6.08 -14.00
C LEU A 175 -8.88 -7.30 -14.54
N GLU A 176 -9.51 -7.21 -15.71
CA GLU A 176 -10.10 -8.39 -16.31
C GLU A 176 -9.06 -9.21 -17.07
N ARG A 177 -9.28 -10.53 -17.14
CA ARG A 177 -8.36 -11.44 -17.86
C ARG A 177 -8.19 -11.07 -19.34
N ARG A 178 -9.22 -10.47 -19.96
CA ARG A 178 -9.21 -10.01 -21.35
C ARG A 178 -8.31 -8.80 -21.61
N ASP A 179 -8.04 -8.00 -20.57
CA ASP A 179 -7.21 -6.80 -20.67
C ASP A 179 -5.71 -7.14 -20.59
N LEU A 180 -5.39 -8.34 -20.09
CA LEU A 180 -4.02 -8.82 -19.99
C LEU A 180 -3.40 -9.00 -21.38
N PRO A 181 -2.17 -8.51 -21.64
CA PRO A 181 -1.45 -8.77 -22.88
C PRO A 181 -1.40 -10.27 -23.21
N LYS A 182 -1.62 -10.62 -24.49
CA LYS A 182 -1.81 -12.01 -24.96
C LYS A 182 -0.62 -12.91 -24.60
N GLU A 183 0.57 -12.35 -24.68
CA GLU A 183 1.86 -12.92 -24.33
C GLU A 183 1.92 -13.37 -22.86
N PHE A 184 1.25 -12.67 -21.94
CA PHE A 184 1.20 -13.03 -20.53
C PHE A 184 0.11 -14.07 -20.22
N GLY A 185 -0.84 -14.26 -21.15
CA GLY A 185 -1.84 -15.31 -21.09
C GLY A 185 -1.21 -16.70 -21.22
N GLY A 186 -1.17 -17.44 -20.12
CA GLY A 186 -1.13 -18.90 -20.22
C GLY A 186 -2.46 -19.38 -20.81
N LYS A 187 -2.43 -20.41 -21.67
CA LYS A 187 -3.64 -21.20 -21.92
C LYS A 187 -4.14 -21.65 -20.54
N ALA A 188 -5.35 -21.26 -20.18
CA ALA A 188 -6.01 -21.81 -19.01
C ALA A 188 -6.14 -23.33 -19.20
#